data_AF-A0A352F1N1-F1
#
_entry.id   AF-A0A352F1N1-F1
#
_cell.length_a   1.000
_cell.length_b   1.000
_cell.length_c   1.000
_cell.angle_alpha   90.00
_cell.angle_beta   90.00
_cell.angle_gamma   90.00
#
_symmetry.space_group_name_H-M   'P 1'
#
loop_
_entity.id
_entity.type
_entity.pdbx_description
1 polymer ?
#
loop_
_entity_poly.entity_id
_entity_poly.type
_entity_poly.pdbx_seq_one_letter_code
_entity_poly.pdbx_strand_id
1 'polypeptide(L)'
;MMDDWKITNYVDPTLPGTWVYYRNPNFPNLHFSRCVDDGDRDHVATDDRVFYYFGVLKTFNTPAIPLHTQRTLIDAWNDYFTVG
;
A
#
# COMPACT_ATOMS: atom_id res chain seq x y z
N MET A 1 -4.52 -21.35 -0.44
CA MET A 1 -4.94 -20.58 0.75
C MET A 1 -4.03 -19.36 0.76
N MET A 2 -4.54 -18.24 0.27
CA MET A 2 -3.74 -17.01 0.12
C MET A 2 -3.68 -16.35 1.50
N ASP A 3 -2.48 -16.01 1.95
CA ASP A 3 -2.29 -15.36 3.24
C ASP A 3 -3.02 -14.01 3.28
N ASP A 4 -3.92 -13.85 4.25
CA ASP A 4 -4.67 -12.61 4.43
C ASP A 4 -3.74 -11.43 4.73
N TRP A 5 -4.15 -10.23 4.29
CA TRP A 5 -3.52 -8.97 4.68
C TRP A 5 -3.63 -8.78 6.20
N LYS A 6 -2.48 -8.72 6.89
CA LYS A 6 -2.42 -8.60 8.36
C LYS A 6 -1.97 -7.22 8.79
N ILE A 7 -2.65 -6.66 9.79
CA ILE A 7 -2.26 -5.42 10.45
C ILE A 7 -0.84 -5.56 11.00
N THR A 8 -0.03 -4.53 10.80
CA THR A 8 1.28 -4.38 11.43
C THR A 8 1.16 -3.47 12.65
N ASN A 9 2.07 -3.61 13.61
CA ASN A 9 2.12 -2.76 14.81
C ASN A 9 2.66 -1.35 14.53
N TYR A 10 2.81 -0.96 13.27
CA TYR A 10 3.35 0.34 12.89
C TYR A 10 2.19 1.34 12.75
N VAL A 11 2.32 2.50 13.39
CA VAL A 11 1.48 3.69 13.20
C VAL A 11 2.48 4.80 12.90
N ASP A 12 2.36 5.45 11.75
CA ASP A 12 3.32 6.47 11.34
C ASP A 12 3.08 7.76 12.13
N PRO A 13 4.05 8.21 12.96
CA PRO A 13 3.89 9.40 13.78
C PRO A 13 4.22 10.71 13.02
N THR A 14 4.69 10.61 11.77
CA THR A 14 5.21 11.72 10.97
C THR A 14 4.25 12.17 9.86
N LEU A 15 3.34 11.28 9.43
CA LEU A 15 2.26 11.65 8.51
C LEU A 15 1.06 12.18 9.31
N PRO A 16 0.41 13.28 8.86
CA PRO A 16 -0.83 13.72 9.48
C PRO A 16 -1.90 12.64 9.31
N GLY A 17 -2.56 12.31 10.43
CA GLY A 17 -3.62 11.32 10.52
C GLY A 17 -3.18 10.02 11.20
N THR A 18 -4.14 9.18 11.58
CA THR A 18 -3.92 7.85 12.13
C THR A 18 -3.83 6.84 11.00
N TRP A 19 -2.70 6.13 10.92
CA TRP A 19 -2.44 5.15 9.85
C TRP A 19 -2.39 3.72 10.37
N VAL A 20 -2.97 2.80 9.62
CA VAL A 20 -2.91 1.36 9.85
C VAL A 20 -2.29 0.70 8.63
N TYR A 21 -1.19 -0.02 8.83
CA TYR A 21 -0.50 -0.69 7.74
C TYR A 21 -0.79 -2.18 7.72
N TYR A 22 -1.01 -2.73 6.53
CA TYR A 22 -1.24 -4.15 6.32
C TYR A 22 -0.13 -4.74 5.45
N ARG A 23 0.25 -5.99 5.70
CA ARG A 23 1.21 -6.75 4.87
C ARG A 23 0.65 -8.10 4.45
N ASN A 24 1.07 -8.54 3.28
CA ASN A 24 0.76 -9.84 2.73
C ASN A 24 2.06 -10.50 2.23
N PRO A 25 2.39 -11.74 2.64
CA PRO A 25 3.64 -12.40 2.23
C PRO A 25 3.73 -12.69 0.72
N ASN A 26 2.62 -12.64 -0.02
CA ASN A 26 2.64 -12.67 -1.48
C ASN A 26 3.27 -11.40 -2.10
N PHE A 27 3.35 -10.31 -1.32
CA PHE A 27 3.94 -9.03 -1.71
C PHE A 27 5.02 -8.60 -0.69
N PRO A 28 6.17 -9.32 -0.61
CA PRO A 28 7.10 -9.28 0.53
C PRO A 28 7.86 -7.96 0.75
N ASN A 29 7.62 -6.92 -0.05
CA ASN A 29 8.25 -5.59 0.08
C ASN A 29 7.23 -4.46 -0.07
N LEU A 30 5.94 -4.77 0.06
CA LEU A 30 4.86 -3.80 -0.03
C LEU A 30 4.07 -3.78 1.27
N HIS A 31 3.49 -2.63 1.56
CA HIS A 31 2.46 -2.48 2.57
C HIS A 31 1.25 -1.73 2.00
N PHE A 32 0.07 -2.08 2.47
CA PHE A 32 -1.13 -1.29 2.28
C PHE A 32 -1.27 -0.31 3.44
N SER A 33 -1.31 0.98 3.16
CA SER A 33 -1.50 2.06 4.10
C SER A 33 -2.98 2.46 4.12
N ARG A 34 -3.65 2.28 5.26
CA ARG A 34 -5.00 2.80 5.49
C ARG A 34 -4.95 4.04 6.36
N CYS A 35 -5.50 5.16 5.91
CA CYS A 35 -5.67 6.36 6.72
C CYS A 35 -7.05 6.32 7.37
N VAL A 36 -7.08 6.18 8.70
CA VAL A 36 -8.33 6.09 9.48
C VAL A 36 -9.13 7.39 9.39
N ASP A 37 -8.45 8.52 9.26
CA ASP A 37 -9.08 9.84 9.24
C ASP A 37 -9.54 10.26 7.84
N ASP A 38 -9.04 9.61 6.78
CA ASP A 38 -9.31 9.99 5.39
C ASP A 38 -9.00 8.84 4.43
N GLY A 39 -10.04 8.08 4.05
CA GLY A 39 -9.91 6.91 3.18
C GLY A 39 -9.44 7.24 1.76
N ASP A 40 -9.53 8.49 1.29
CA ASP A 40 -9.01 8.89 -0.03
C ASP A 40 -7.48 8.86 -0.08
N ARG A 41 -6.83 8.73 1.09
CA ARG A 41 -5.38 8.65 1.23
C ARG A 41 -4.86 7.21 1.30
N ASP A 42 -5.74 6.22 1.18
CA ASP A 42 -5.34 4.82 1.14
C ASP A 42 -4.46 4.55 -0.08
N HIS A 43 -3.38 3.80 0.14
CA HIS A 43 -2.43 3.46 -0.92
C HIS A 43 -1.64 2.20 -0.60
N VAL A 44 -1.19 1.49 -1.64
CA VAL A 44 -0.09 0.52 -1.50
C VAL A 44 1.21 1.25 -1.76
N ALA A 45 2.21 1.01 -0.92
CA ALA A 45 3.55 1.55 -1.10
C ALA A 45 4.65 0.49 -0.98
N THR A 46 5.81 0.78 -1.56
CA THR A 46 7.03 0.04 -1.30
C THR A 46 7.55 0.27 0.12
N ASP A 47 8.10 -0.77 0.73
CA ASP A 47 8.78 -0.70 2.04
C ASP A 47 10.20 -0.10 1.95
N ASP A 48 10.66 0.23 0.74
CA ASP A 48 11.97 0.82 0.52
C ASP A 48 11.98 2.34 0.74
N ARG A 49 13.20 2.91 0.84
CA ARG A 49 13.39 4.36 1.02
C ARG A 49 12.98 5.20 -0.20
N VAL A 50 12.46 4.58 -1.26
CA VAL A 50 12.06 5.26 -2.49
C VAL A 50 10.57 5.62 -2.46
N PHE A 51 9.78 4.95 -1.61
CA PHE A 51 8.37 5.25 -1.31
C PHE A 51 7.51 5.44 -2.57
N TYR A 52 7.56 4.49 -3.50
CA TYR A 52 6.63 4.47 -4.62
C TYR A 52 5.26 4.02 -4.14
N TYR A 53 4.20 4.75 -4.48
CA TYR A 53 2.85 4.37 -4.08
C TYR A 53 1.80 4.47 -5.20
N PHE A 54 0.77 3.63 -5.08
CA PHE A 54 -0.43 3.60 -5.91
C PHE A 54 -1.66 3.65 -4.99
N GLY A 55 -2.52 4.65 -5.18
CA GLY A 55 -3.63 4.94 -4.25
C GLY A 55 -5.03 4.93 -4.88
N VAL A 56 -6.02 5.33 -4.08
CA VAL A 56 -7.46 5.37 -4.43
C VAL A 56 -7.73 6.03 -5.78
N LEU A 57 -7.02 7.12 -6.09
CA LEU A 57 -7.17 7.86 -7.35
C LEU A 57 -6.64 7.10 -8.58
N LYS A 58 -6.12 5.87 -8.39
CA LYS A 58 -5.47 5.04 -9.41
C LYS A 58 -4.31 5.76 -10.10
N THR A 59 -3.61 6.57 -9.33
CA THR A 59 -2.44 7.33 -9.76
C THR A 59 -1.22 6.91 -8.98
N PHE A 60 -0.07 7.09 -9.63
CA PHE A 60 1.23 6.96 -9.01
C PHE A 60 1.70 8.32 -8.49
N ASN A 61 2.50 8.29 -7.42
CA ASN A 61 3.07 9.48 -6.83
C ASN A 61 4.20 10.12 -7.65
N THR A 62 4.80 9.38 -8.56
CA THR A 62 5.85 9.87 -9.46
C THR A 62 5.73 9.21 -10.83
N PRO A 63 6.03 9.94 -11.93
CA PRO A 63 5.97 9.40 -13.28
C PRO A 63 7.12 8.44 -13.63
N ALA A 64 8.21 8.43 -12.84
CA ALA A 64 9.44 7.68 -13.16
C ALA A 64 9.54 6.30 -12.48
N ILE A 65 8.42 5.69 -12.10
CA ILE A 65 8.42 4.39 -11.41
C ILE A 65 8.81 3.27 -12.40
N PRO A 66 9.70 2.34 -12.04
CA PRO A 66 9.98 1.16 -12.85
C PRO A 66 8.71 0.35 -13.16
N LEU A 67 8.56 -0.10 -14.41
CA LEU A 67 7.35 -0.81 -14.87
C LEU A 67 7.02 -2.04 -14.02
N HIS A 68 8.05 -2.77 -13.56
CA HIS A 68 7.85 -3.90 -12.66
C HIS A 68 7.18 -3.48 -11.36
N THR A 69 7.69 -2.43 -10.71
CA THR A 69 7.12 -1.88 -9.48
C THR A 69 5.69 -1.38 -9.69
N GLN A 70 5.42 -0.70 -10.81
CA GLN A 70 4.04 -0.26 -11.13
C GLN A 70 3.06 -1.44 -11.15
N ARG A 71 3.43 -2.53 -11.83
CA ARG A 71 2.59 -3.74 -11.92
C ARG A 71 2.38 -4.36 -10.54
N THR A 72 3.45 -4.55 -9.76
CA THR A 72 3.34 -5.15 -8.42
C THR A 72 2.47 -4.31 -7.49
N LEU A 73 2.54 -2.98 -7.55
CA LEU A 73 1.69 -2.08 -6.76
C LEU A 73 0.20 -2.20 -7.16
N ILE A 74 -0.09 -2.27 -8.47
CA ILE A 74 -1.46 -2.46 -8.98
C ILE A 74 -1.99 -3.84 -8.59
N ASP A 75 -1.19 -4.89 -8.72
CA ASP A 75 -1.59 -6.26 -8.38
C ASP A 75 -1.90 -6.37 -6.88
N ALA A 76 -1.06 -5.79 -6.02
CA ALA A 76 -1.29 -5.74 -4.57
C ALA A 76 -2.53 -4.91 -4.20
N TRP A 77 -2.76 -3.78 -4.89
CA TRP A 77 -3.97 -2.98 -4.70
C TRP A 77 -5.22 -3.79 -5.02
N ASN A 78 -5.23 -4.45 -6.18
CA ASN A 78 -6.37 -5.27 -6.58
C ASN A 78 -6.58 -6.43 -5.62
N ASP A 79 -5.51 -7.13 -5.23
CA ASP A 79 -5.56 -8.24 -4.26
C ASP A 79 -6.23 -7.81 -2.94
N TYR A 80 -5.83 -6.65 -2.40
CA TYR A 80 -6.42 -6.09 -1.18
C TYR A 80 -7.94 -5.87 -1.29
N PHE A 81 -8.44 -5.40 -2.43
CA PHE A 81 -9.87 -5.10 -2.63
C PHE A 81 -10.69 -6.23 -3.22
N THR A 82 -10.07 -7.27 -3.79
CA THR A 82 -10.77 -8.47 -4.29
C THR A 82 -11.00 -9.52 -3.22
N VAL A 83 -10.30 -9.44 -2.08
CA VAL A 83 -10.65 -10.19 -0.88
C VAL A 83 -11.85 -9.50 -0.21
N GLY A 84 -13.03 -9.72 -0.78
CA GLY A 84 -14.33 -9.25 -0.29
C GLY A 84 -15.34 -10.38 -0.24
#